data_AF-A0A4U6URC4-F1
#
_entry.id   AF-A0A4U6URC4-F1
#
_cell.length_a   1.000
_cell.length_b   1.000
_cell.length_c   1.000
_cell.angle_alpha   90.00
_cell.angle_beta   90.00
_cell.angle_gamma   90.00
#
_symmetry.space_group_name_H-M   'P 1'
#
loop_
_entity.id
_entity.type
_entity.pdbx_description
1 polymer ?
#
loop_
_entity_poly.entity_id
_entity_poly.type
_entity_poly.pdbx_seq_one_letter_code
_entity_poly.pdbx_strand_id
1 'polypeptide(L)'
;MAAEPAVDLLRRMQDRRAAIQRRISHAQERATATAAAFSAALLSARSIANQTVSNRAQLNDLKQQLRKLEADLAQALSVQTSKRSKHKLMSESILNTTATNEQLRSLVMDQRARRDEYVNAISNQLQAIESLEAENDTKGDKNLEKAIMWYDKFLGFQVVGGEGVKFVFSKIDVQSPDREYSFCIKLIEERYILVHCVPFVDGSKELVKHLNCNNDLYKFVRTMRERFQVATISGNLSAISFCPDMSSITSSSLSALSLDSRSENSTNQRHTRSRSKNLKIPTKKGLSSQSAASPGSMVRNMRRSPRIVERC
;
A
#
# COMPACT_ATOMS: atom_id res chain seq x y z
N MET A 1 -46.57 116.19 105.62
CA MET A 1 -47.52 115.69 104.60
C MET A 1 -47.39 116.63 103.40
N ALA A 2 -47.06 116.25 102.16
CA ALA A 2 -47.02 114.94 101.53
C ALA A 2 -45.85 114.88 100.50
N ALA A 3 -44.83 114.07 100.79
CA ALA A 3 -43.71 113.74 99.89
C ALA A 3 -44.02 112.49 99.03
N GLU A 4 -45.29 112.11 98.91
CA GLU A 4 -45.77 110.88 98.25
C GLU A 4 -45.85 110.90 96.71
N PRO A 5 -46.12 112.01 95.98
CA PRO A 5 -46.32 111.92 94.53
C PRO A 5 -45.01 111.69 93.76
N ALA A 6 -43.87 112.14 94.30
CA ALA A 6 -42.57 111.96 93.69
C ALA A 6 -42.05 110.52 93.80
N VAL A 7 -42.29 109.84 94.92
CA VAL A 7 -41.87 108.45 95.15
C VAL A 7 -42.72 107.47 94.34
N ASP A 8 -44.03 107.70 94.25
CA ASP A 8 -44.94 106.83 93.47
C ASP A 8 -44.72 106.98 91.95
N LEU A 9 -44.42 108.19 91.48
CA LEU A 9 -44.00 108.43 90.09
C LEU A 9 -42.70 107.67 89.76
N LEU A 10 -41.72 107.71 90.67
CA LEU A 10 -40.42 107.07 90.48
C LEU A 10 -40.55 105.53 90.46
N ARG A 11 -41.42 104.97 91.29
CA ARG A 11 -41.76 103.53 91.28
C ARG A 11 -42.44 103.11 89.97
N ARG A 12 -43.43 103.87 89.48
CA ARG A 12 -44.08 103.61 88.19
C ARG A 12 -43.12 103.72 87.00
N MET A 13 -42.18 104.66 87.04
CA MET A 13 -41.14 104.77 86.01
C MET A 13 -40.16 103.58 86.06
N GLN A 14 -39.79 103.11 87.24
CA GLN A 14 -38.97 101.90 87.41
C GLN A 14 -39.69 100.64 86.94
N ASP A 15 -40.97 100.47 87.28
CA ASP A 15 -41.78 99.33 86.83
C ASP A 15 -41.98 99.32 85.31
N ARG A 16 -42.22 100.50 84.70
CA ARG A 16 -42.25 100.64 83.24
C ARG A 16 -40.90 100.30 82.60
N ARG A 17 -39.80 100.77 83.18
CA ARG A 17 -38.44 100.44 82.70
C ARG A 17 -38.17 98.94 82.80
N ALA A 18 -38.54 98.29 83.90
CA ALA A 18 -38.39 96.85 84.09
C ALA A 18 -39.28 96.04 83.12
N ALA A 19 -40.50 96.50 82.84
CA ALA A 19 -41.40 95.88 81.86
C ALA A 19 -40.86 95.99 80.43
N ILE A 20 -40.31 97.15 80.05
CA ILE A 20 -39.65 97.36 78.75
C ILE A 20 -38.40 96.46 78.65
N GLN A 21 -37.57 96.40 79.70
CA GLN A 21 -36.37 95.56 79.71
C GLN A 21 -36.70 94.07 79.56
N ARG A 22 -37.75 93.57 80.23
CA ARG A 22 -38.24 92.19 80.07
C ARG A 22 -38.72 91.92 78.65
N ARG A 23 -39.45 92.86 78.03
CA ARG A 23 -39.89 92.74 76.63
C ARG A 23 -38.71 92.71 75.66
N ILE A 24 -37.69 93.54 75.90
CA ILE A 24 -36.45 93.53 75.10
C ILE A 24 -35.72 92.19 75.25
N SER A 25 -35.53 91.72 76.49
CA SER A 25 -34.82 90.46 76.76
C SER A 25 -35.55 89.26 76.14
N HIS A 26 -36.87 89.18 76.32
CA HIS A 26 -37.69 88.14 75.70
C HIS A 26 -37.72 88.24 74.16
N ALA A 27 -37.71 89.45 73.58
CA ALA A 27 -37.60 89.63 72.14
C ALA A 27 -36.22 89.19 71.61
N GLN A 28 -35.14 89.46 72.36
CA GLN A 28 -33.79 89.01 72.06
C GLN A 28 -33.69 87.49 72.16
N GLU A 29 -34.15 86.87 73.24
CA GLU A 29 -34.20 85.41 73.40
C GLU A 29 -34.97 84.76 72.26
N ARG A 30 -36.17 85.26 71.93
CA ARG A 30 -36.95 84.77 70.80
C ARG A 30 -36.20 84.93 69.48
N ALA A 31 -35.56 86.07 69.23
CA ALA A 31 -34.77 86.31 68.03
C ALA A 31 -33.56 85.36 67.93
N THR A 32 -32.89 85.08 69.06
CA THR A 32 -31.78 84.12 69.11
C THR A 32 -32.26 82.68 68.89
N ALA A 33 -33.40 82.30 69.48
CA ALA A 33 -33.99 80.98 69.30
C ALA A 33 -34.47 80.76 67.85
N THR A 34 -35.09 81.76 67.22
CA THR A 34 -35.50 81.67 65.81
C THR A 34 -34.29 81.64 64.88
N ALA A 35 -33.25 82.44 65.14
CA ALA A 35 -32.01 82.41 64.38
C ALA A 35 -31.30 81.04 64.50
N ALA A 36 -31.28 80.45 65.69
CA ALA A 36 -30.73 79.11 65.93
C ALA A 36 -31.54 78.02 65.20
N ALA A 37 -32.87 78.05 65.30
CA ALA A 37 -33.75 77.11 64.60
C ALA A 37 -33.61 77.21 63.07
N PHE A 38 -33.52 78.43 62.53
CA PHE A 38 -33.29 78.65 61.10
C PHE A 38 -31.92 78.14 60.67
N SER A 39 -30.87 78.39 61.46
CA SER A 39 -29.52 77.88 61.19
C SER A 39 -29.49 76.35 61.19
N ALA A 40 -30.16 75.71 62.16
CA ALA A 40 -30.28 74.25 62.23
C ALA A 40 -31.04 73.68 61.02
N ALA A 41 -32.14 74.32 60.61
CA ALA A 41 -32.90 73.93 59.43
C ALA A 41 -32.06 74.05 58.14
N LEU A 42 -31.27 75.13 58.00
CA LEU A 42 -30.35 75.30 56.87
C LEU A 42 -29.25 74.24 56.84
N LEU A 43 -28.65 73.91 57.98
CA LEU A 43 -27.64 72.85 58.07
C LEU A 43 -28.22 71.48 57.72
N SER A 44 -29.44 71.18 58.19
CA SER A 44 -30.18 69.97 57.84
C SER A 44 -30.47 69.91 56.33
N ALA A 45 -31.02 70.99 55.76
CA ALA A 45 -31.30 71.08 54.33
C ALA A 45 -30.03 70.91 53.48
N ARG A 46 -28.91 71.51 53.90
CA ARG A 46 -27.61 71.35 53.24
C ARG A 46 -27.09 69.91 53.33
N SER A 47 -27.23 69.26 54.49
CA SER A 47 -26.86 67.86 54.66
C SER A 47 -27.66 66.94 53.73
N ILE A 48 -28.98 67.13 53.65
CA ILE A 48 -29.86 66.37 52.74
C ILE A 48 -29.49 66.61 51.28
N ALA A 49 -29.21 67.87 50.90
CA ALA A 49 -28.78 68.20 49.54
C ALA A 49 -27.46 67.50 49.17
N ASN A 50 -26.46 67.56 50.06
CA ASN A 50 -25.18 66.88 49.88
C ASN A 50 -25.36 65.35 49.75
N GLN A 51 -26.20 64.75 50.60
CA GLN A 51 -26.50 63.32 50.53
C GLN A 51 -27.16 62.95 49.19
N THR A 52 -28.08 63.80 48.70
CA THR A 52 -28.77 63.58 47.43
C THR A 52 -27.80 63.66 46.24
N VAL A 53 -26.86 64.60 46.27
CA VAL A 53 -25.79 64.69 45.25
C VAL A 53 -24.90 63.45 45.29
N SER A 54 -24.50 63.00 46.48
CA SER A 54 -23.71 61.78 46.67
C SER A 54 -24.43 60.54 46.14
N ASN A 55 -25.70 60.35 46.53
CA ASN A 55 -26.53 59.23 46.07
C ASN A 55 -26.72 59.27 44.54
N ARG A 56 -26.89 60.45 43.94
CA ARG A 56 -27.00 60.61 42.48
C ARG A 56 -25.71 60.19 41.76
N ALA A 57 -24.54 60.52 42.32
CA ALA A 57 -23.27 60.08 41.77
C ALA A 57 -23.13 58.55 41.80
N GLN A 58 -23.47 57.92 42.93
CA GLN A 58 -23.47 56.46 43.06
C GLN A 58 -24.46 55.77 42.11
N LEU A 59 -25.66 56.32 41.93
CA LEU A 59 -26.64 55.81 40.98
C LEU A 59 -26.14 55.88 39.53
N ASN A 60 -25.43 56.95 39.16
CA ASN A 60 -24.85 57.06 37.83
C ASN A 60 -23.74 56.04 37.60
N ASP A 61 -22.89 55.80 38.61
CA ASP A 61 -21.85 54.76 38.55
C ASP A 61 -22.47 53.37 38.38
N LEU A 62 -23.45 53.00 39.21
CA LEU A 62 -24.18 51.73 39.08
C LEU A 62 -24.86 51.58 37.71
N LYS A 63 -25.45 52.66 37.19
CA LYS A 63 -26.07 52.65 35.84
C LYS A 63 -25.03 52.42 34.74
N GLN A 64 -23.83 52.96 34.88
CA GLN A 64 -22.74 52.73 33.94
C GLN A 64 -22.24 51.28 34.02
N GLN A 65 -22.09 50.74 35.23
CA GLN A 65 -21.74 49.33 35.45
C GLN A 65 -22.78 48.38 34.84
N LEU A 66 -24.07 48.68 35.02
CA LEU A 66 -25.17 47.88 34.45
C LEU A 66 -25.10 47.86 32.91
N ARG A 67 -24.93 49.01 32.27
CA ARG A 67 -24.76 49.08 30.80
C ARG A 67 -23.55 48.31 30.31
N LYS A 68 -22.45 48.33 31.05
CA LYS A 68 -21.25 47.56 30.71
C LYS A 68 -21.53 46.06 30.79
N LEU A 69 -22.16 45.60 31.87
CA LEU A 69 -22.54 44.20 32.03
C LEU A 69 -23.52 43.72 30.97
N GLU A 70 -24.49 44.55 30.58
CA GLU A 70 -25.41 44.26 29.47
C GLU A 70 -24.67 44.08 28.15
N ALA A 71 -23.72 44.97 27.83
CA ALA A 71 -22.90 44.87 26.62
C ALA A 71 -22.01 43.61 26.64
N ASP A 72 -21.36 43.32 27.77
CA ASP A 72 -20.52 42.14 27.95
C ASP A 72 -21.35 40.84 27.82
N LEU A 73 -22.58 40.82 28.36
CA LEU A 73 -23.50 39.69 28.22
C LEU A 73 -23.93 39.51 26.76
N ALA A 74 -24.30 40.59 26.06
CA ALA A 74 -24.68 40.53 24.65
C ALA A 74 -23.52 40.00 23.78
N GLN A 75 -22.30 40.45 24.05
CA GLN A 75 -21.10 39.94 23.38
C GLN A 75 -20.86 38.47 23.69
N ALA A 76 -20.98 38.05 24.95
CA ALA A 76 -20.82 36.66 25.37
C ALA A 76 -21.84 35.73 24.70
N LEU A 77 -23.10 36.14 24.60
CA LEU A 77 -24.16 35.38 23.92
C LEU A 77 -23.90 35.24 22.41
N SER A 78 -23.40 36.31 21.77
CA SER A 78 -23.01 36.26 20.36
C SER A 78 -21.86 35.26 20.12
N VAL A 79 -20.81 35.32 20.94
CA VAL A 79 -19.68 34.38 20.88
C VAL A 79 -20.15 32.95 21.16
N GLN A 80 -21.02 32.74 22.14
CA GLN A 80 -21.57 31.42 22.46
C GLN A 80 -22.37 30.84 21.29
N THR A 81 -23.21 31.64 20.64
CA THR A 81 -24.00 31.23 19.48
C THR A 81 -23.11 30.83 18.31
N SER A 82 -22.08 31.64 18.02
CA SER A 82 -21.08 31.33 16.99
C SER A 82 -20.29 30.05 17.29
N LYS A 83 -19.88 29.85 18.55
CA LYS A 83 -19.19 28.62 18.97
C LYS A 83 -20.10 27.39 18.83
N ARG A 84 -21.38 27.51 19.20
CA ARG A 84 -22.36 26.42 19.11
C ARG A 84 -22.65 26.04 17.66
N SER A 85 -22.77 27.00 16.75
CA SER A 85 -22.96 26.70 15.31
C SER A 85 -21.73 26.02 14.72
N LYS A 86 -20.51 26.49 15.02
CA LYS A 86 -19.27 25.84 14.61
C LYS A 86 -19.15 24.40 15.12
N HIS A 87 -19.49 24.16 16.39
CA HIS A 87 -19.49 22.82 16.96
C HIS A 87 -20.51 21.90 16.26
N LYS A 88 -21.71 22.42 15.95
CA LYS A 88 -22.74 21.67 15.21
C LYS A 88 -22.23 21.26 13.82
N LEU A 89 -21.68 22.20 13.05
CA LEU A 89 -21.12 21.92 11.72
C LEU A 89 -19.98 20.90 11.77
N MET A 90 -19.09 21.01 12.77
CA MET A 90 -18.00 20.05 12.96
C MET A 90 -18.54 18.66 13.32
N SER A 91 -19.56 18.57 14.17
CA SER A 91 -20.21 17.31 14.52
C SER A 91 -20.86 16.66 13.30
N GLU A 92 -21.57 17.43 12.47
CA GLU A 92 -22.17 16.93 11.22
C GLU A 92 -21.11 16.46 10.22
N SER A 93 -19.99 17.20 10.09
CA SER A 93 -18.86 16.79 9.26
C SER A 93 -18.21 15.50 9.74
N ILE A 94 -18.02 15.34 11.06
CA ILE A 94 -17.51 14.10 11.66
C ILE A 94 -18.47 12.95 11.37
N LEU A 95 -19.78 13.11 11.62
CA LEU A 95 -20.78 12.08 11.37
C LEU A 95 -20.81 11.62 9.91
N ASN A 96 -20.76 12.58 8.98
CA ASN A 96 -20.69 12.27 7.56
C ASN A 96 -19.40 11.49 7.22
N THR A 97 -18.25 11.95 7.72
CA THR A 97 -16.96 11.29 7.50
C THR A 97 -16.92 9.87 8.10
N THR A 98 -17.54 9.67 9.27
CA THR A 98 -17.65 8.34 9.88
C THR A 98 -18.54 7.41 9.06
N ALA A 99 -19.66 7.90 8.54
CA ALA A 99 -20.54 7.10 7.67
C ALA A 99 -19.83 6.69 6.37
N THR A 100 -19.11 7.61 5.72
CA THR A 100 -18.34 7.30 4.52
C THR A 100 -17.21 6.31 4.79
N ASN A 101 -16.55 6.41 5.95
CA ASN A 101 -15.50 5.47 6.33
C ASN A 101 -16.05 4.07 6.58
N GLU A 102 -17.25 3.95 7.15
CA GLU A 102 -17.90 2.67 7.37
C GLU A 102 -18.31 2.00 6.05
N GLN A 103 -18.84 2.78 5.10
CA GLN A 103 -19.10 2.29 3.73
C GLN A 103 -17.83 1.84 3.00
N LEU A 104 -16.73 2.58 3.14
CA LEU A 104 -15.45 2.17 2.54
C LEU A 104 -14.90 0.90 3.20
N ARG A 105 -15.08 0.73 4.51
CA ARG A 105 -14.67 -0.48 5.22
C ARG A 105 -15.44 -1.71 4.72
N SER A 106 -16.77 -1.62 4.56
CA SER A 106 -17.56 -2.74 4.04
C SER A 106 -17.14 -3.10 2.61
N LEU A 107 -16.98 -2.11 1.72
CA LEU A 107 -16.49 -2.35 0.35
C LEU A 107 -15.11 -3.03 0.31
N VAL A 108 -14.19 -2.62 1.18
CA VAL A 108 -12.86 -3.25 1.28
C VAL A 108 -12.96 -4.69 1.78
N MET A 109 -13.87 -4.98 2.72
CA MET A 109 -14.11 -6.34 3.19
C MET A 109 -14.68 -7.23 2.09
N ASP A 110 -15.68 -6.77 1.35
CA ASP A 110 -16.27 -7.50 0.22
C ASP A 110 -15.23 -7.79 -0.87
N GLN A 111 -14.39 -6.79 -1.20
CA GLN A 111 -13.33 -6.97 -2.19
C GLN A 111 -12.25 -7.95 -1.73
N ARG A 112 -11.98 -8.05 -0.42
CA ARG A 112 -11.09 -9.07 0.14
C ARG A 112 -11.72 -10.45 0.06
N ALA A 113 -12.97 -10.61 0.47
CA ALA A 113 -13.68 -11.87 0.38
C ALA A 113 -13.70 -12.42 -1.06
N ARG A 114 -14.04 -11.59 -2.04
CA ARG A 114 -13.98 -11.97 -3.47
C ARG A 114 -12.59 -12.39 -3.92
N ARG A 115 -11.55 -11.69 -3.48
CA ARG A 115 -10.16 -12.05 -3.81
C ARG A 115 -9.82 -13.43 -3.25
N ASP A 116 -10.19 -13.68 -2.00
CA ASP A 116 -9.92 -14.96 -1.33
C ASP A 116 -10.68 -16.11 -2.00
N GLU A 117 -11.92 -15.88 -2.45
CA GLU A 117 -12.66 -16.82 -3.30
C GLU A 117 -11.93 -17.16 -4.60
N TYR A 118 -11.40 -16.15 -5.31
CA TYR A 118 -10.62 -16.38 -6.54
C TYR A 118 -9.31 -17.13 -6.25
N VAL A 119 -8.60 -16.78 -5.18
CA VAL A 119 -7.35 -17.47 -4.79
C VAL A 119 -7.63 -18.94 -4.49
N ASN A 120 -8.72 -19.24 -3.79
CA ASN A 120 -9.13 -20.61 -3.50
C ASN A 120 -9.52 -21.36 -4.78
N ALA A 121 -10.29 -20.73 -5.68
CA ALA A 121 -10.67 -21.33 -6.96
C ALA A 121 -9.45 -21.65 -7.83
N ILE A 122 -8.48 -20.74 -7.93
CA ILE A 122 -7.23 -20.94 -8.68
C ILE A 122 -6.41 -22.07 -8.05
N SER A 123 -6.30 -22.09 -6.72
CA SER A 123 -5.56 -23.13 -6.00
C SER A 123 -6.16 -24.52 -6.25
N ASN A 124 -7.48 -24.64 -6.20
CA ASN A 124 -8.20 -25.89 -6.50
C ASN A 124 -7.99 -26.33 -7.95
N GLN A 125 -8.01 -25.39 -8.90
CA GLN A 125 -7.76 -25.70 -10.33
C GLN A 125 -6.32 -26.15 -10.56
N LEU A 126 -5.33 -25.49 -9.96
CA LEU A 126 -3.93 -25.90 -10.06
C LEU A 126 -3.70 -27.31 -9.51
N GLN A 127 -4.29 -27.62 -8.35
CA GLN A 127 -4.21 -28.96 -7.76
C GLN A 127 -4.85 -30.03 -8.67
N ALA A 128 -5.97 -29.71 -9.32
CA ALA A 128 -6.62 -30.63 -10.27
C ALA A 128 -5.75 -30.87 -11.51
N ILE A 129 -5.08 -29.83 -12.03
CA ILE A 129 -4.15 -29.95 -13.17
C ILE A 129 -2.94 -30.81 -12.78
N GLU A 130 -2.31 -30.52 -11.64
CA GLU A 130 -1.16 -31.29 -11.15
C GLU A 130 -1.49 -32.78 -10.97
N SER A 131 -2.68 -33.08 -10.45
CA SER A 131 -3.17 -34.45 -10.31
C SER A 131 -3.37 -35.15 -11.66
N LEU A 132 -3.90 -34.44 -12.67
CA LEU A 132 -4.09 -34.96 -14.03
C LEU A 132 -2.76 -35.19 -14.75
N GLU A 133 -1.78 -34.29 -14.58
CA GLU A 133 -0.44 -34.44 -15.15
C GLU A 133 0.26 -35.66 -14.55
N ALA A 134 0.23 -35.83 -13.23
CA ALA A 134 0.80 -37.00 -12.56
C ALA A 134 0.16 -38.34 -13.01
N GLU A 135 -1.16 -38.37 -13.21
CA GLU A 135 -1.86 -39.53 -13.77
C GLU A 135 -1.40 -39.83 -15.21
N ASN A 136 -1.26 -38.81 -16.05
CA ASN A 136 -0.86 -38.97 -17.45
C ASN A 136 0.60 -39.42 -17.60
N ASP A 137 1.53 -38.85 -16.84
CA ASP A 137 2.94 -39.23 -16.87
C ASP A 137 3.11 -40.70 -16.51
N THR A 138 2.49 -41.14 -15.40
CA THR A 138 2.61 -42.54 -14.97
C THR A 138 1.93 -43.54 -15.90
N LYS A 139 0.86 -43.14 -16.60
CA LYS A 139 0.12 -44.02 -17.53
C LYS A 139 0.73 -44.04 -18.93
N GLY A 140 1.21 -42.90 -19.42
CA GLY A 140 1.87 -42.75 -20.71
C GLY A 140 3.14 -43.60 -20.79
N ASP A 141 4.01 -43.47 -19.79
CA ASP A 141 5.29 -44.18 -19.75
C ASP A 141 5.11 -45.70 -19.70
N LYS A 142 4.21 -46.19 -18.86
CA LYS A 142 3.94 -47.64 -18.74
C LYS A 142 3.39 -48.25 -20.02
N ASN A 143 2.60 -47.52 -20.79
CA ASN A 143 2.04 -48.02 -22.05
C ASN A 143 3.09 -47.99 -23.17
N LEU A 144 3.91 -46.94 -23.22
CA LEU A 144 5.01 -46.83 -24.19
C LEU A 144 6.06 -47.92 -23.97
N GLU A 145 6.48 -48.14 -22.71
CA GLU A 145 7.45 -49.17 -22.36
C GLU A 145 6.95 -50.58 -22.73
N LYS A 146 5.67 -50.87 -22.46
CA LYS A 146 5.03 -52.11 -22.92
C LYS A 146 5.07 -52.23 -24.44
N ALA A 147 4.72 -51.17 -25.18
CA ALA A 147 4.73 -51.20 -26.64
C ALA A 147 6.15 -51.47 -27.18
N ILE A 148 7.17 -50.77 -26.67
CA ILE A 148 8.57 -50.97 -27.03
C ILE A 148 8.99 -52.44 -26.80
N MET A 149 8.68 -52.99 -25.63
CA MET A 149 8.94 -54.40 -25.32
C MET A 149 8.25 -55.35 -26.30
N TRP A 150 7.00 -55.08 -26.72
CA TRP A 150 6.30 -55.90 -27.71
C TRP A 150 6.99 -55.86 -29.09
N TYR A 151 7.39 -54.68 -29.56
CA TYR A 151 8.10 -54.54 -30.84
C TYR A 151 9.43 -55.29 -30.84
N ASP A 152 10.20 -55.18 -29.77
CA ASP A 152 11.45 -55.92 -29.63
C ASP A 152 11.20 -57.43 -29.52
N LYS A 153 10.32 -57.86 -28.61
CA LYS A 153 10.07 -59.27 -28.34
C LYS A 153 9.46 -60.01 -29.54
N PHE A 154 8.56 -59.39 -30.31
CA PHE A 154 7.86 -60.11 -31.38
C PHE A 154 8.41 -59.82 -32.78
N LEU A 155 8.89 -58.60 -33.06
CA LEU A 155 9.44 -58.26 -34.36
C LEU A 155 10.97 -58.31 -34.41
N GLY A 156 11.62 -58.40 -33.25
CA GLY A 156 13.06 -58.22 -33.13
C GLY A 156 13.45 -56.79 -33.48
N PHE A 157 12.58 -55.80 -33.26
CA PHE A 157 12.78 -54.45 -33.77
C PHE A 157 13.01 -53.45 -32.64
N GLN A 158 14.14 -52.75 -32.71
CA GLN A 158 14.51 -51.70 -31.76
C GLN A 158 14.95 -50.43 -32.48
N VAL A 159 14.69 -49.29 -31.86
CA VAL A 159 15.15 -47.97 -32.33
C VAL A 159 15.96 -47.33 -31.21
N VAL A 160 17.20 -46.99 -31.50
CA VAL A 160 18.15 -46.42 -30.53
C VAL A 160 18.55 -45.01 -31.00
N GLY A 161 18.43 -44.04 -30.09
CA GLY A 161 18.89 -42.67 -30.31
C GLY A 161 20.38 -42.50 -30.00
N GLY A 162 21.07 -41.65 -30.78
CA GLY A 162 22.49 -41.32 -30.61
C GLY A 162 22.90 -40.20 -31.57
N GLU A 163 24.03 -40.37 -32.28
CA GLU A 163 24.48 -39.42 -33.32
C GLU A 163 23.48 -39.33 -34.51
N GLY A 164 22.63 -40.35 -34.66
CA GLY A 164 21.47 -40.39 -35.53
C GLY A 164 20.43 -41.33 -34.94
N VAL A 165 19.45 -41.76 -35.76
CA VAL A 165 18.47 -42.77 -35.38
C VAL A 165 18.95 -44.13 -35.92
N LYS A 166 19.30 -45.05 -35.01
CA LYS A 166 19.73 -46.41 -35.36
C LYS A 166 18.55 -47.36 -35.27
N PHE A 167 18.25 -48.04 -36.37
CA PHE A 167 17.27 -49.10 -36.46
C PHE A 167 17.99 -50.43 -36.34
N VAL A 168 17.58 -51.26 -35.39
CA VAL A 168 18.17 -52.57 -35.11
C VAL A 168 17.10 -53.63 -35.31
N PHE A 169 17.46 -54.68 -36.04
CA PHE A 169 16.64 -55.83 -36.29
C PHE A 169 17.37 -57.10 -35.84
N SER A 170 16.68 -57.91 -35.06
CA SER A 170 17.00 -59.31 -34.80
C SER A 170 15.94 -60.19 -35.46
N LYS A 171 16.06 -61.52 -35.32
CA LYS A 171 15.09 -62.50 -35.83
C LYS A 171 14.89 -62.43 -37.34
N ILE A 172 15.91 -61.97 -38.07
CA ILE A 172 15.97 -61.99 -39.53
C ILE A 172 16.49 -63.34 -40.01
N ASP A 173 17.57 -63.84 -39.39
CA ASP A 173 18.13 -65.16 -39.69
C ASP A 173 17.46 -66.23 -38.81
N VAL A 174 16.84 -67.23 -39.45
CA VAL A 174 16.20 -68.35 -38.75
C VAL A 174 17.23 -69.24 -38.05
N GLN A 175 18.45 -69.31 -38.59
CA GLN A 175 19.53 -70.11 -38.00
C GLN A 175 20.25 -69.39 -36.85
N SER A 176 20.22 -68.05 -36.86
CA SER A 176 20.83 -67.22 -35.82
C SER A 176 19.87 -66.07 -35.42
N PRO A 177 18.80 -66.36 -34.66
CA PRO A 177 17.76 -65.37 -34.36
C PRO A 177 18.27 -64.17 -33.55
N ASP A 178 19.35 -64.34 -32.78
CA ASP A 178 19.96 -63.27 -31.99
C ASP A 178 20.93 -62.39 -32.81
N ARG A 179 21.16 -62.72 -34.08
CA ARG A 179 22.03 -61.92 -34.94
C ARG A 179 21.38 -60.58 -35.26
N GLU A 180 22.11 -59.51 -34.98
CA GLU A 180 21.67 -58.14 -35.22
C GLU A 180 22.03 -57.65 -36.63
N TYR A 181 21.07 -56.98 -37.24
CA TYR A 181 21.16 -56.24 -38.49
C TYR A 181 20.78 -54.81 -38.17
N SER A 182 21.55 -53.82 -38.60
CA SER A 182 21.24 -52.45 -38.26
C SER A 182 21.61 -51.46 -39.35
N PHE A 183 20.91 -50.35 -39.35
CA PHE A 183 21.31 -49.18 -40.10
C PHE A 183 21.06 -47.91 -39.28
N CYS A 184 21.80 -46.85 -39.56
CA CYS A 184 21.66 -45.57 -38.89
C CYS A 184 21.44 -44.47 -39.93
N ILE A 185 20.37 -43.70 -39.75
CA ILE A 185 20.09 -42.52 -40.56
C ILE A 185 20.18 -41.26 -39.71
N LYS A 186 20.64 -40.17 -40.31
CA LYS A 186 20.74 -38.85 -39.69
C LYS A 186 20.12 -37.82 -40.62
N LEU A 187 19.39 -36.86 -40.05
CA LEU A 187 18.81 -35.75 -40.80
C LEU A 187 19.77 -34.56 -40.74
N ILE A 188 20.35 -34.18 -41.87
CA ILE A 188 21.25 -33.01 -41.99
C ILE A 188 20.69 -32.12 -43.10
N GLU A 189 20.49 -30.83 -42.81
CA GLU A 189 19.98 -29.85 -43.79
C GLU A 189 18.76 -30.37 -44.56
N GLU A 190 17.78 -30.90 -43.82
CA GLU A 190 16.52 -31.48 -44.34
C GLU A 190 16.70 -32.72 -45.23
N ARG A 191 17.89 -33.32 -45.30
CA ARG A 191 18.15 -34.56 -46.03
C ARG A 191 18.60 -35.70 -45.13
N TYR A 192 17.98 -36.86 -45.31
CA TYR A 192 18.39 -38.11 -44.69
C TYR A 192 19.68 -38.59 -45.32
N ILE A 193 20.67 -38.83 -44.48
CA ILE A 193 21.92 -39.50 -44.84
C ILE A 193 21.98 -40.86 -44.13
N LEU A 194 22.45 -41.88 -44.84
CA LEU A 194 22.73 -43.20 -44.27
C LEU A 194 24.16 -43.20 -43.72
N VAL A 195 24.29 -43.25 -42.40
CA VAL A 195 25.57 -43.18 -41.69
C VAL A 195 26.24 -44.55 -41.66
N HIS A 196 25.50 -45.58 -41.23
CA HIS A 196 26.00 -46.95 -41.10
C HIS A 196 24.94 -47.94 -41.58
N CYS A 197 25.37 -49.06 -42.16
CA CYS A 197 24.52 -50.18 -42.52
C CYS A 197 25.32 -51.48 -42.37
N VAL A 198 24.87 -52.36 -41.48
CA VAL A 198 25.58 -53.59 -41.09
C VAL A 198 24.58 -54.74 -41.04
N PRO A 199 24.76 -55.82 -41.84
CA PRO A 199 25.68 -55.94 -42.98
C PRO A 199 25.35 -54.94 -44.10
N PHE A 200 26.26 -54.71 -45.06
CA PHE A 200 25.93 -53.83 -46.17
C PHE A 200 24.83 -54.43 -47.05
N VAL A 201 23.95 -53.57 -47.56
CA VAL A 201 22.84 -53.94 -48.44
C VAL A 201 22.98 -53.22 -49.78
N ASP A 202 23.00 -54.00 -50.85
CA ASP A 202 22.99 -53.50 -52.23
C ASP A 202 21.69 -52.72 -52.52
N GLY A 203 21.83 -51.55 -53.15
CA GLY A 203 20.70 -50.66 -53.45
C GLY A 203 20.35 -49.67 -52.33
N SER A 204 21.12 -49.64 -51.24
CA SER A 204 20.87 -48.75 -50.09
C SER A 204 20.94 -47.26 -50.43
N LYS A 205 21.79 -46.86 -51.39
CA LYS A 205 21.89 -45.46 -51.86
C LYS A 205 20.62 -45.02 -52.58
N GLU A 206 20.04 -45.87 -53.42
CA GLU A 206 18.79 -45.63 -54.14
C GLU A 206 17.62 -45.51 -53.16
N LEU A 207 17.58 -46.38 -52.13
CA LEU A 207 16.56 -46.30 -51.07
C LEU A 207 16.62 -44.97 -50.32
N VAL A 208 17.81 -44.45 -50.01
CA VAL A 208 17.98 -43.14 -49.37
C VAL A 208 17.53 -42.01 -50.29
N LYS A 209 17.78 -42.10 -51.60
CA LYS A 209 17.23 -41.13 -52.58
C LYS A 209 15.70 -41.14 -52.56
N HIS A 210 15.08 -42.32 -52.58
CA HIS A 210 13.63 -42.45 -52.49
C HIS A 210 13.07 -41.91 -51.16
N LEU A 211 13.76 -42.16 -50.04
CA LEU A 211 13.39 -41.62 -48.73
C LEU A 211 13.41 -40.09 -48.75
N ASN A 212 14.46 -39.48 -49.32
CA ASN A 212 14.56 -38.02 -49.45
C ASN A 212 13.50 -37.41 -50.39
N CYS A 213 13.03 -38.15 -51.39
CA CYS A 213 11.96 -37.66 -52.28
C CYS A 213 10.56 -37.77 -51.66
N ASN A 214 10.28 -38.87 -50.95
CA ASN A 214 8.91 -39.21 -50.52
C ASN A 214 8.67 -39.02 -49.01
N ASN A 215 9.73 -38.83 -48.21
CA ASN A 215 9.71 -38.77 -46.74
C ASN A 215 9.00 -39.96 -46.07
N ASP A 216 8.94 -41.12 -46.74
CA ASP A 216 8.25 -42.32 -46.26
C ASP A 216 9.23 -43.22 -45.50
N LEU A 217 9.46 -42.85 -44.23
CA LEU A 217 10.35 -43.59 -43.34
C LEU A 217 9.84 -45.00 -43.06
N TYR A 218 8.52 -45.17 -42.94
CA TYR A 218 7.91 -46.48 -42.67
C TYR A 218 8.22 -47.48 -43.80
N LYS A 219 8.01 -47.06 -45.05
CA LYS A 219 8.33 -47.89 -46.22
C LYS A 219 9.83 -48.15 -46.33
N PHE A 220 10.66 -47.14 -46.08
CA PHE A 220 12.12 -47.30 -46.09
C PHE A 220 12.59 -48.35 -45.08
N VAL A 221 12.17 -48.26 -43.82
CA VAL A 221 12.53 -49.21 -42.74
C VAL A 221 12.08 -50.64 -43.11
N ARG A 222 10.89 -50.79 -43.67
CA ARG A 222 10.36 -52.09 -44.10
C ARG A 222 11.17 -52.68 -45.26
N THR A 223 11.48 -51.88 -46.28
CA THR A 223 12.31 -52.32 -47.41
C THR A 223 13.73 -52.67 -46.98
N MET A 224 14.33 -51.93 -46.04
CA MET A 224 15.63 -52.28 -45.48
C MET A 224 15.60 -53.66 -44.78
N ARG A 225 14.56 -53.95 -44.01
CA ARG A 225 14.39 -55.26 -43.36
C ARG A 225 14.26 -56.40 -44.39
N GLU A 226 13.44 -56.20 -45.43
CA GLU A 226 13.29 -57.17 -46.53
C GLU A 226 14.63 -57.45 -47.23
N ARG A 227 15.43 -56.40 -47.44
CA ARG A 227 16.75 -56.54 -48.06
C ARG A 227 17.73 -57.32 -47.18
N PHE A 228 17.72 -57.10 -45.86
CA PHE A 228 18.50 -57.91 -44.93
C PHE A 228 18.08 -59.39 -44.98
N GLN A 229 16.78 -59.68 -45.07
CA GLN A 229 16.28 -61.06 -45.22
C GLN A 229 16.81 -61.72 -46.50
N VAL A 230 16.70 -61.03 -47.64
CA VAL A 230 17.21 -61.54 -48.92
C VAL A 230 18.72 -61.77 -48.87
N ALA A 231 19.48 -60.81 -48.35
CA ALA A 231 20.94 -60.92 -48.23
C ALA A 231 21.38 -62.09 -47.32
N THR A 232 20.58 -62.39 -46.29
CA THR A 232 20.81 -63.54 -45.39
C THR A 232 20.58 -64.87 -46.11
N ILE A 233 19.48 -64.99 -46.87
CA ILE A 233 19.15 -66.22 -47.62
C ILE A 233 20.18 -66.48 -48.72
N SER A 234 20.62 -65.44 -49.42
CA SER A 234 21.54 -65.56 -50.56
C SER A 234 23.01 -65.76 -50.16
N GLY A 235 23.37 -65.62 -48.88
CA GLY A 235 24.76 -65.76 -48.40
C GLY A 235 25.70 -64.62 -48.81
N ASN A 236 25.20 -63.57 -49.47
CA ASN A 236 25.97 -62.44 -49.98
C ASN A 236 26.16 -61.34 -48.91
N LEU A 237 26.75 -61.69 -47.77
CA LEU A 237 26.96 -60.75 -46.68
C LEU A 237 28.36 -60.12 -46.79
N SER A 238 28.45 -58.94 -47.41
CA SER A 238 29.67 -58.13 -47.39
C SER A 238 29.87 -57.46 -46.04
N ALA A 239 31.11 -57.51 -45.53
CA ALA A 239 31.50 -56.85 -44.29
C ALA A 239 31.42 -55.31 -44.44
N ILE A 240 30.92 -54.68 -43.37
CA ILE A 240 30.84 -53.24 -43.05
C ILE A 240 31.32 -52.30 -44.17
N SER A 241 30.39 -51.53 -44.75
CA SER A 241 30.69 -50.44 -45.68
C SER A 241 30.54 -49.09 -44.97
N PHE A 242 31.62 -48.32 -44.93
CA PHE A 242 31.59 -46.89 -44.64
C PHE A 242 31.53 -46.14 -45.98
N CYS A 243 30.58 -45.22 -46.14
CA CYS A 243 30.55 -44.32 -47.29
C CYS A 243 31.00 -42.92 -46.86
N PRO A 244 32.30 -42.56 -46.97
CA PRO A 244 32.70 -41.17 -46.93
C PRO A 244 32.63 -40.60 -48.35
N ASP A 245 31.72 -39.66 -48.58
CA ASP A 245 31.80 -38.75 -49.73
C ASP A 245 32.17 -37.37 -49.19
N MET A 246 33.47 -37.06 -49.20
CA MET A 246 34.01 -35.73 -48.95
C MET A 246 35.12 -35.49 -49.97
N SER A 247 34.81 -34.68 -50.97
CA SER A 247 35.78 -34.14 -51.92
C SER A 247 36.63 -33.07 -51.23
N SER A 248 37.95 -33.34 -51.15
CA SER A 248 39.07 -32.40 -51.32
C SER A 248 39.14 -31.10 -50.49
N ILE A 249 40.08 -31.01 -49.53
CA ILE A 249 41.16 -29.97 -49.52
C ILE A 249 42.44 -30.58 -48.91
N THR A 250 43.56 -30.36 -49.59
CA THR A 250 44.93 -30.84 -49.36
C THR A 250 45.71 -30.07 -48.29
N SER A 251 46.71 -30.75 -47.70
CA SER A 251 48.02 -30.27 -47.16
C SER A 251 47.99 -29.22 -46.04
N SER A 252 48.68 -29.34 -44.90
CA SER A 252 50.07 -29.80 -44.73
C SER A 252 50.43 -30.04 -43.24
N SER A 253 51.17 -31.13 -43.01
CA SER A 253 52.36 -31.35 -42.17
C SER A 253 52.57 -30.64 -40.80
N LEU A 254 52.72 -31.51 -39.78
CA LEU A 254 53.78 -31.59 -38.75
C LEU A 254 54.04 -30.41 -37.79
N SER A 255 53.76 -30.59 -36.50
CA SER A 255 54.76 -31.11 -35.53
C SER A 255 54.24 -31.08 -34.09
N ALA A 256 54.66 -32.11 -33.35
CA ALA A 256 54.40 -32.34 -31.94
C ALA A 256 55.14 -31.36 -31.02
N LEU A 257 54.63 -31.21 -29.79
CA LEU A 257 55.29 -31.18 -28.46
C LEU A 257 54.18 -30.75 -27.47
N SER A 258 53.57 -31.66 -26.70
CA SER A 258 54.04 -32.24 -25.42
C SER A 258 53.89 -31.30 -24.21
N LEU A 259 53.27 -31.84 -23.15
CA LEU A 259 53.21 -31.41 -21.73
C LEU A 259 52.28 -30.21 -21.41
N ASP A 260 51.49 -30.18 -20.35
CA ASP A 260 51.11 -31.17 -19.34
C ASP A 260 49.87 -30.64 -18.58
N SER A 261 49.03 -31.58 -18.14
CA SER A 261 48.25 -31.60 -16.91
C SER A 261 47.33 -30.45 -16.44
N ARG A 262 46.17 -30.93 -15.95
CA ARG A 262 45.39 -30.46 -14.77
C ARG A 262 44.30 -29.42 -15.07
N SER A 263 43.10 -29.45 -14.50
CA SER A 263 42.23 -30.47 -13.90
C SER A 263 40.84 -29.82 -13.83
N GLU A 264 39.81 -30.66 -13.73
CA GLU A 264 38.53 -30.38 -13.06
C GLU A 264 37.54 -29.35 -13.64
N ASN A 265 36.42 -29.93 -14.08
CA ASN A 265 35.05 -29.69 -13.63
C ASN A 265 34.36 -28.34 -13.89
N SER A 266 33.28 -28.47 -14.67
CA SER A 266 31.93 -27.95 -14.39
C SER A 266 31.79 -26.45 -14.12
N THR A 267 31.13 -25.74 -15.03
CA THR A 267 29.67 -25.49 -14.97
C THR A 267 29.34 -24.35 -15.93
N ASN A 268 28.29 -24.59 -16.72
CA ASN A 268 27.64 -23.62 -17.57
C ASN A 268 27.34 -22.30 -16.85
N GLN A 269 27.29 -21.20 -17.60
CA GLN A 269 26.07 -20.41 -17.81
C GLN A 269 26.42 -19.01 -18.36
N ARG A 270 26.23 -18.85 -19.67
CA ARG A 270 26.08 -17.53 -20.29
C ARG A 270 24.65 -17.06 -20.01
N HIS A 271 24.49 -15.88 -19.40
CA HIS A 271 23.24 -15.14 -19.51
C HIS A 271 23.47 -13.81 -20.25
N THR A 272 22.88 -13.78 -21.45
CA THR A 272 22.70 -12.63 -22.31
C THR A 272 21.52 -11.77 -21.82
N ARG A 273 21.85 -10.57 -21.36
CA ARG A 273 21.26 -9.24 -21.70
C ARG A 273 19.94 -9.18 -22.50
N SER A 274 18.91 -8.53 -21.94
CA SER A 274 18.14 -7.40 -22.54
C SER A 274 17.05 -6.92 -21.56
N ARG A 275 17.13 -5.71 -20.97
CA ARG A 275 16.84 -4.36 -21.49
C ARG A 275 15.34 -4.04 -21.64
N SER A 276 14.71 -3.55 -20.56
CA SER A 276 13.49 -2.73 -20.64
C SER A 276 13.84 -1.27 -20.29
N LYS A 277 13.52 -0.35 -21.22
CA LYS A 277 13.76 1.09 -21.10
C LYS A 277 12.55 1.75 -20.46
N ASN A 278 12.76 2.41 -19.33
CA ASN A 278 11.85 3.42 -18.77
C ASN A 278 12.26 4.81 -19.28
N LEU A 279 11.34 5.54 -19.89
CA LEU A 279 11.41 6.97 -20.22
C LEU A 279 9.96 7.42 -20.47
N LYS A 280 9.45 8.60 -20.08
CA LYS A 280 9.83 9.69 -19.17
C LYS A 280 8.59 10.60 -19.16
N ILE A 281 8.38 11.28 -18.04
CA ILE A 281 7.45 12.40 -17.81
C ILE A 281 7.63 13.52 -18.85
N PRO A 282 6.61 14.36 -19.11
CA PRO A 282 6.83 15.77 -19.40
C PRO A 282 6.21 16.69 -18.33
N THR A 283 7.03 17.62 -17.85
CA THR A 283 6.67 18.83 -17.07
C THR A 283 6.81 20.07 -17.96
N LYS A 284 5.90 21.04 -17.82
CA LYS A 284 6.07 22.51 -18.01
C LYS A 284 4.78 23.18 -17.49
N LYS A 285 4.82 23.93 -16.37
CA LYS A 285 4.99 25.40 -16.21
C LYS A 285 3.90 26.24 -16.93
N GLY A 286 3.16 27.16 -16.28
CA GLY A 286 3.24 27.68 -14.91
C GLY A 286 2.24 28.81 -14.57
N LEU A 287 2.53 29.49 -13.43
CA LEU A 287 1.94 30.69 -12.79
C LEU A 287 0.54 30.49 -12.15
N SER A 288 0.25 30.90 -10.91
CA SER A 288 0.74 32.05 -10.11
C SER A 288 0.52 31.86 -8.59
N SER A 289 1.37 32.50 -7.78
CA SER A 289 1.12 33.18 -6.46
C SER A 289 0.38 32.40 -5.34
N GLN A 290 0.77 32.36 -4.06
CA GLN A 290 1.57 33.25 -3.24
C GLN A 290 1.93 32.53 -1.92
N SER A 291 3.06 32.96 -1.36
CA SER A 291 3.59 32.71 -0.01
C SER A 291 2.58 32.87 1.14
N ALA A 292 2.71 32.04 2.18
CA ALA A 292 2.97 32.54 3.55
C ALA A 292 3.29 31.38 4.52
N ALA A 293 4.25 31.67 5.39
CA ALA A 293 4.98 30.77 6.27
C ALA A 293 4.15 30.13 7.41
N SER A 294 4.52 28.91 7.76
CA SER A 294 4.32 28.32 9.09
C SER A 294 5.67 28.14 9.77
N PRO A 295 5.89 28.60 11.01
CA PRO A 295 6.94 28.09 11.86
C PRO A 295 6.40 26.91 12.67
N GLY A 296 7.21 25.84 12.70
CA GLY A 296 6.92 24.62 13.45
C GLY A 296 7.41 24.64 14.89
N SER A 297 7.18 23.48 15.51
CA SER A 297 7.76 22.93 16.73
C SER A 297 7.13 23.36 18.06
N MET A 298 6.31 22.45 18.62
CA MET A 298 6.67 21.84 19.90
C MET A 298 6.30 20.35 19.91
N VAL A 299 7.34 19.57 20.12
CA VAL A 299 7.39 18.14 20.39
C VAL A 299 6.67 17.83 21.71
N ARG A 300 5.83 16.79 21.73
CA ARG A 300 5.62 15.95 22.92
C ARG A 300 5.22 14.54 22.51
N ASN A 301 6.23 13.69 22.41
CA ASN A 301 6.09 12.23 22.38
C ASN A 301 5.71 11.76 23.79
N MET A 302 4.59 11.04 23.93
CA MET A 302 4.29 10.26 25.12
C MET A 302 3.90 8.84 24.70
N ARG A 303 4.92 7.97 24.60
CA ARG A 303 4.78 6.51 24.68
C ARG A 303 6.07 5.90 25.25
N ARG A 304 5.99 5.39 26.47
CA ARG A 304 6.26 3.97 26.86
C ARG A 304 6.54 3.86 28.36
N SER A 305 5.67 3.14 29.06
CA SER A 305 6.05 2.40 30.27
C SER A 305 6.92 1.20 29.90
N PRO A 306 7.88 0.85 30.76
CA PRO A 306 8.21 -0.53 31.03
C PRO A 306 7.97 -0.91 32.49
N ARG A 307 7.95 -2.23 32.70
CA ARG A 307 7.46 -3.02 33.83
C ARG A 307 8.40 -3.01 35.05
N ILE A 308 7.77 -3.24 36.22
CA ILE A 308 8.14 -4.14 37.33
C ILE A 308 9.64 -4.38 37.58
N VAL A 309 10.09 -4.03 38.80
CA VAL A 309 11.14 -4.74 39.55
C VAL A 309 10.74 -4.79 41.03
N GLU A 310 10.66 -6.01 41.58
CA GLU A 310 10.59 -6.35 43.01
C GLU A 310 11.99 -6.36 43.66
N ARG A 311 11.99 -6.32 45.01
CA ARG A 311 13.08 -6.47 46.01
C ARG A 311 13.79 -5.16 46.35
N CYS A 312 14.00 -4.76 47.61
CA CYS A 312 13.94 -5.44 48.92
C CYS A 312 13.08 -4.65 49.92
#